data_AF-A0A8B7D744-F1
#
_entry.id   AF-A0A8B7D744-F1
#
_cell.length_a   1.000
_cell.length_b   1.000
_cell.length_c   1.000
_cell.angle_alpha   90.00
_cell.angle_beta   90.00
_cell.angle_gamma   90.00
#
_symmetry.space_group_name_H-M   'P 1'
#
loop_
_entity.id
_entity.type
_entity.pdbx_description
1 polymer ?
#
loop_
_entity_poly.entity_id
_entity_poly.type
_entity_poly.pdbx_seq_one_letter_code
_entity_poly.pdbx_strand_id
1 'polypeptide(L)'
;MLEQERLQRIKKNEKKEKVVTFAPNSIIDTEQQCFMEKHVVKNPKYEIEDPIKERESVCAKNDQTIAMTPLLVSNHQVIRGKQIKHTDGKIESVMADGSRIIKFANGTEKVVSADEKTISIKFFNGDVKRVLPDNRMVYYYAESQTTHTTFANGLEVLEFPNNQVEKRFPDGQIEITFPDQTVKKIMSNGCEETLFADGTVQRTEINGQTVIVFPNGQRETHTMNYKKREYPNGTVKTIYEDGRQETKYSNGRLRVKDKQGNLLIDTGETD
;
A
#
# COMPACT_ATOMS: atom_id res chain seq x y z
N MET A 1 9.38 -4.53 -31.48
CA MET A 1 10.10 -5.69 -30.92
C MET A 1 10.77 -5.33 -29.60
N LEU A 2 11.73 -4.39 -29.57
CA LEU A 2 12.45 -3.97 -28.35
C LEU A 2 11.57 -3.56 -27.15
N GLU A 3 10.43 -2.91 -27.38
CA GLU A 3 9.55 -2.43 -26.31
C GLU A 3 8.59 -3.51 -25.77
N GLN A 4 8.23 -4.49 -26.61
CA GLN A 4 7.46 -5.68 -26.18
C GLN A 4 8.34 -6.65 -25.39
N GLU A 5 9.62 -6.77 -25.76
CA GLU A 5 10.63 -7.45 -24.94
C GLU A 5 10.87 -6.73 -23.60
N ARG A 6 10.72 -5.39 -23.55
CA ARG A 6 10.81 -4.59 -22.32
C ARG A 6 9.63 -4.85 -21.38
N LEU A 7 8.40 -4.90 -21.91
CA LEU A 7 7.21 -5.35 -21.16
C LEU A 7 7.34 -6.81 -20.67
N GLN A 8 7.91 -7.70 -21.48
CA GLN A 8 8.21 -9.06 -21.03
C GLN A 8 9.30 -9.10 -19.95
N ARG A 9 10.30 -8.21 -19.99
CA ARG A 9 11.32 -8.06 -18.93
C ARG A 9 10.72 -7.49 -17.63
N ILE A 10 9.81 -6.51 -17.72
CA ILE A 10 9.08 -5.96 -16.57
C ILE A 10 8.20 -7.05 -15.93
N LYS A 11 7.40 -7.77 -16.72
CA LYS A 11 6.60 -8.92 -16.26
C LYS A 11 7.45 -10.10 -15.75
N LYS A 12 8.70 -10.24 -16.21
CA LYS A 12 9.67 -11.25 -15.74
C LYS A 12 10.35 -10.82 -14.45
N ASN A 13 10.50 -9.52 -14.20
CA ASN A 13 10.96 -8.98 -12.92
C ASN A 13 9.85 -9.06 -11.86
N GLU A 14 8.57 -8.80 -12.22
CA GLU A 14 7.41 -9.11 -11.36
C GLU A 14 7.35 -10.58 -10.94
N LYS A 15 7.80 -11.51 -11.79
CA LYS A 15 7.88 -12.95 -11.46
C LYS A 15 9.10 -13.35 -10.62
N LYS A 16 10.10 -12.47 -10.46
CA LYS A 16 11.34 -12.75 -9.71
C LYS A 16 11.36 -12.12 -8.32
N GLU A 17 10.58 -11.07 -8.09
CA GLU A 17 10.37 -10.54 -6.75
C GLU A 17 9.23 -11.32 -6.10
N LYS A 18 9.53 -12.05 -5.03
CA LYS A 18 8.49 -12.64 -4.18
C LYS A 18 7.71 -11.47 -3.60
N VAL A 19 6.56 -11.17 -4.20
CA VAL A 19 5.56 -10.28 -3.65
C VAL A 19 5.16 -10.86 -2.29
N VAL A 20 5.64 -10.24 -1.21
CA VAL A 20 5.12 -10.51 0.14
C VAL A 20 3.84 -9.69 0.26
N THR A 21 2.80 -10.11 -0.45
CA THR A 21 1.44 -9.64 -0.17
C THR A 21 0.92 -10.47 0.97
N PHE A 22 0.62 -9.82 2.09
CA PHE A 22 -0.32 -10.41 3.02
C PHE A 22 -1.70 -10.33 2.39
N ALA A 23 -2.42 -11.45 2.39
CA ALA A 23 -3.81 -11.48 1.95
C ALA A 23 -4.62 -10.45 2.75
N PRO A 24 -5.72 -9.90 2.19
CA PRO A 24 -6.57 -8.93 2.88
C PRO A 24 -7.06 -9.40 4.26
N ASN A 25 -6.98 -10.71 4.55
CA ASN A 25 -7.35 -11.32 5.83
C ASN A 25 -6.20 -12.07 6.56
N SER A 26 -4.93 -11.95 6.14
CA SER A 26 -3.83 -12.71 6.77
C SER A 26 -3.03 -11.96 7.83
N ILE A 27 -3.44 -10.76 8.23
CA ILE A 27 -2.89 -10.03 9.40
C ILE A 27 -4.04 -9.55 10.30
N ILE A 28 -5.05 -10.39 10.48
CA ILE A 28 -5.83 -10.33 11.71
C ILE A 28 -5.60 -11.69 12.33
N ASP A 29 -4.50 -11.79 13.09
CA ASP A 29 -4.41 -12.86 14.06
C ASP A 29 -5.47 -12.57 15.12
N THR A 30 -6.67 -13.08 14.85
CA THR A 30 -7.85 -13.01 15.71
C THR A 30 -7.56 -13.47 17.15
N GLU A 31 -6.45 -14.18 17.37
CA GLU A 31 -6.01 -14.60 18.70
C GLU A 31 -5.37 -13.49 19.54
N GLN A 32 -4.78 -12.45 18.93
CA GLN A 32 -4.16 -11.35 19.71
C GLN A 32 -5.13 -10.18 19.98
N GLN A 33 -6.17 -10.01 19.15
CA GLN A 33 -7.28 -9.11 19.45
C GLN A 33 -8.10 -9.64 20.65
N CYS A 34 -8.16 -10.96 20.83
CA CYS A 34 -8.83 -11.64 21.95
C CYS A 34 -8.16 -11.37 23.31
N PHE A 35 -6.87 -11.01 23.34
CA PHE A 35 -6.19 -10.62 24.59
C PHE A 35 -6.51 -9.19 25.02
N MET A 36 -6.85 -8.31 24.07
CA MET A 36 -7.15 -6.89 24.34
C MET A 36 -8.52 -6.68 24.98
N GLU A 37 -9.52 -7.55 24.73
CA GLU A 37 -10.86 -7.41 25.32
C GLU A 37 -10.94 -7.83 26.79
N LYS A 38 -10.00 -8.66 27.29
CA LYS A 38 -10.09 -9.21 28.66
C LYS A 38 -9.44 -8.35 29.75
N HIS A 39 -8.66 -7.34 29.37
CA HIS A 39 -7.92 -6.51 30.34
C HIS A 39 -8.09 -4.99 30.19
N VAL A 40 -9.10 -4.53 29.44
CA VAL A 40 -9.59 -3.16 29.59
C VAL A 40 -10.42 -3.07 30.87
N VAL A 41 -9.76 -2.67 31.96
CA VAL A 41 -10.44 -2.14 33.13
C VAL A 41 -11.25 -0.93 32.66
N LYS A 42 -12.58 -1.06 32.72
CA LYS A 42 -13.54 0.03 32.59
C LYS A 42 -13.12 1.19 33.48
N ASN A 43 -13.15 2.41 32.96
CA ASN A 43 -13.57 3.56 33.75
C ASN A 43 -14.07 4.71 32.86
N PRO A 44 -14.94 5.59 33.40
CA PRO A 44 -16.17 5.96 32.71
C PRO A 44 -16.26 7.45 32.32
N LYS A 45 -17.22 7.72 31.43
CA LYS A 45 -17.95 8.99 31.18
C LYS A 45 -17.14 10.23 30.83
N TYR A 46 -17.29 10.69 29.59
CA TYR A 46 -17.68 12.08 29.29
C TYR A 46 -18.54 12.11 28.02
N GLU A 47 -19.83 12.45 28.20
CA GLU A 47 -20.76 12.88 27.14
C GLU A 47 -20.50 14.37 26.87
N ILE A 48 -20.27 14.76 25.61
CA ILE A 48 -20.66 16.09 25.08
C ILE A 48 -21.10 15.91 23.62
N GLU A 49 -22.19 16.60 23.32
CA GLU A 49 -23.13 16.48 22.20
C GLU A 49 -22.61 16.96 20.84
N ASP A 50 -23.18 16.40 19.76
CA ASP A 50 -23.18 16.96 18.40
C ASP A 50 -24.14 18.17 18.30
N PRO A 51 -23.91 19.17 17.41
CA PRO A 51 -24.58 19.10 16.09
C PRO A 51 -23.86 19.73 14.87
N ILE A 52 -23.84 18.97 13.75
CA ILE A 52 -24.11 19.30 12.32
C ILE A 52 -23.61 20.61 11.65
N LYS A 53 -22.80 20.54 10.56
CA LYS A 53 -23.15 20.88 9.13
C LYS A 53 -21.96 21.13 8.16
N GLU A 54 -22.05 20.44 7.02
CA GLU A 54 -21.67 20.76 5.61
C GLU A 54 -20.27 21.26 5.18
N ARG A 55 -19.73 20.52 4.18
CA ARG A 55 -18.87 20.93 3.02
C ARG A 55 -17.43 21.35 3.36
N GLU A 56 -16.38 21.04 2.60
CA GLU A 56 -16.25 20.93 1.14
C GLU A 56 -14.95 20.19 0.77
N SER A 57 -14.94 19.60 -0.43
CA SER A 57 -13.83 18.93 -1.11
C SER A 57 -12.61 19.86 -1.26
N VAL A 58 -11.41 19.44 -0.84
CA VAL A 58 -10.15 19.76 -1.55
C VAL A 58 -9.10 18.65 -1.31
N CYS A 59 -8.74 17.95 -2.39
CA CYS A 59 -7.59 17.07 -2.47
C CYS A 59 -6.31 17.92 -2.45
N ALA A 60 -5.54 17.88 -1.36
CA ALA A 60 -4.23 18.53 -1.26
C ALA A 60 -3.14 17.46 -1.21
N LYS A 61 -2.33 17.46 -2.28
CA LYS A 61 -1.08 16.72 -2.43
C LYS A 61 -0.14 17.12 -1.29
N ASN A 62 0.23 16.18 -0.43
CA ASN A 62 1.41 16.30 0.42
C ASN A 62 2.17 14.97 0.36
N ASP A 63 3.09 14.90 -0.61
CA ASP A 63 4.20 13.97 -0.59
C ASP A 63 5.13 14.37 0.55
N GLN A 64 4.96 13.74 1.72
CA GLN A 64 6.02 13.69 2.72
C GLN A 64 6.48 12.25 2.82
N THR A 65 7.64 11.98 2.24
CA THR A 65 8.48 10.84 2.57
C THR A 65 8.81 10.91 4.05
N ILE A 66 8.12 10.11 4.87
CA ILE A 66 8.39 10.00 6.30
C ILE A 66 9.57 9.03 6.45
N ALA A 67 10.79 9.58 6.43
CA ALA A 67 11.96 8.81 6.81
C ALA A 67 11.91 8.52 8.32
N MET A 68 11.78 7.25 8.70
CA MET A 68 12.00 6.83 10.08
C MET A 68 13.48 6.94 10.41
N THR A 69 13.85 7.98 11.17
CA THR A 69 15.14 8.04 11.88
C THR A 69 15.24 6.87 12.87
N PRO A 70 16.38 6.17 12.96
CA PRO A 70 16.58 5.13 13.97
C PRO A 70 16.49 5.74 15.37
N LEU A 71 15.69 5.12 16.24
CA LEU A 71 15.40 5.64 17.58
C LEU A 71 16.57 5.43 18.53
N LEU A 72 16.99 6.55 19.14
CA LEU A 72 17.89 6.62 20.30
C LEU A 72 17.35 5.75 21.44
N VAL A 73 18.17 4.78 21.86
CA VAL A 73 17.99 4.05 23.12
C VAL A 73 18.28 5.04 24.25
N SER A 74 17.23 5.62 24.85
CA SER A 74 17.38 6.47 26.03
C SER A 74 17.79 5.61 27.24
N ASN A 75 18.94 5.94 27.84
CA ASN A 75 19.41 5.39 29.11
C ASN A 75 18.53 5.92 30.25
N HIS A 76 17.50 5.15 30.61
CA HIS A 76 16.54 5.50 31.65
C HIS A 76 17.09 5.18 33.06
N GLN A 77 17.44 6.21 33.85
CA GLN A 77 17.82 6.07 35.27
C GLN A 77 16.59 6.11 36.18
N VAL A 78 16.30 4.99 36.87
CA VAL A 78 15.15 4.82 37.78
C VAL A 78 15.31 5.71 39.03
N ILE A 79 14.24 6.38 39.49
CA ILE A 79 14.27 7.02 40.82
C ILE A 79 14.42 5.91 41.86
N ARG A 80 15.54 5.91 42.59
CA ARG A 80 15.71 5.00 43.75
C ARG A 80 14.51 5.13 44.70
N GLY A 81 13.70 4.07 44.81
CA GLY A 81 12.72 3.91 45.90
C GLY A 81 11.23 3.82 45.54
N LYS A 82 10.79 4.04 44.28
CA LYS A 82 9.38 3.88 43.89
C LYS A 82 9.18 2.72 42.91
N GLN A 83 9.31 1.50 43.44
CA GLN A 83 8.97 0.27 42.73
C GLN A 83 7.77 -0.38 43.43
N ILE A 84 6.70 -0.63 42.68
CA ILE A 84 5.50 -1.32 43.18
C ILE A 84 5.50 -2.71 42.59
N LYS A 85 5.55 -3.73 43.45
CA LYS A 85 5.42 -5.13 43.05
C LYS A 85 4.01 -5.60 43.33
N HIS A 86 3.32 -6.05 42.29
CA HIS A 86 1.95 -6.54 42.37
C HIS A 86 1.93 -8.06 42.59
N THR A 87 0.79 -8.56 43.07
CA THR A 87 0.59 -9.99 43.38
C THR A 87 0.61 -10.89 42.15
N ASP A 88 0.34 -10.33 40.96
CA ASP A 88 0.39 -11.00 39.66
C ASP A 88 1.80 -11.08 39.06
N GLY A 89 2.83 -10.61 39.78
CA GLY A 89 4.22 -10.59 39.32
C GLY A 89 4.60 -9.37 38.47
N LYS A 90 3.67 -8.44 38.23
CA LYS A 90 3.93 -7.16 37.57
C LYS A 90 4.77 -6.26 38.47
N ILE A 91 5.72 -5.55 37.86
CA ILE A 91 6.59 -4.59 38.53
C ILE A 91 6.42 -3.23 37.86
N GLU A 92 6.03 -2.22 38.63
CA GLU A 92 5.92 -0.84 38.16
C GLU A 92 7.02 0.02 38.78
N SER A 93 7.68 0.85 37.98
CA SER A 93 8.74 1.76 38.40
C SER A 93 8.46 3.17 37.87
N VAL A 94 8.65 4.19 38.70
CA VAL A 94 8.59 5.60 38.28
C VAL A 94 10.00 6.13 38.05
N MET A 95 10.19 6.78 36.90
CA MET A 95 11.45 7.31 36.41
C MET A 95 11.66 8.77 36.82
N ALA A 96 12.91 9.25 36.76
CA ALA A 96 13.28 10.60 37.22
C ALA A 96 12.56 11.72 36.45
N ASP A 97 12.27 11.45 35.17
CA ASP A 97 11.52 12.33 34.27
C ASP A 97 10.00 12.25 34.45
N GLY A 98 9.51 11.45 35.40
CA GLY A 98 8.08 11.22 35.64
C GLY A 98 7.45 10.13 34.77
N SER A 99 8.19 9.53 33.83
CA SER A 99 7.70 8.39 33.05
C SER A 99 7.52 7.14 33.94
N ARG A 100 6.70 6.19 33.49
CA ARG A 100 6.42 4.94 34.20
C ARG A 100 6.84 3.75 33.34
N ILE A 101 7.58 2.82 33.93
CA ILE A 101 7.94 1.54 33.31
C ILE A 101 7.21 0.43 34.03
N ILE A 102 6.52 -0.42 33.28
CA ILE A 102 5.75 -1.55 33.75
C ILE A 102 6.35 -2.82 33.12
N LYS A 103 6.90 -3.71 33.93
CA LYS A 103 7.43 -5.00 33.50
C LYS A 103 6.47 -6.11 33.89
N PHE A 104 6.05 -6.89 32.90
CA PHE A 104 5.19 -8.05 33.07
C PHE A 104 6.02 -9.33 33.24
N ALA A 105 5.44 -10.33 33.89
CA ALA A 105 6.10 -11.61 34.15
C ALA A 105 6.52 -12.36 32.87
N ASN A 106 5.80 -12.14 31.76
CA ASN A 106 6.13 -12.73 30.46
C ASN A 106 7.29 -12.03 29.72
N GLY A 107 7.91 -11.00 30.32
CA GLY A 107 9.00 -10.23 29.71
C GLY A 107 8.55 -9.03 28.87
N THR A 108 7.23 -8.81 28.72
CA THR A 108 6.71 -7.59 28.09
C THR A 108 7.02 -6.37 28.95
N GLU A 109 7.43 -5.27 28.33
CA GLU A 109 7.69 -4.00 28.98
C GLU A 109 6.80 -2.91 28.39
N LYS A 110 6.06 -2.19 29.24
CA LYS A 110 5.26 -1.03 28.85
C LYS A 110 5.84 0.23 29.49
N VAL A 111 6.15 1.22 28.67
CA VAL A 111 6.59 2.55 29.07
C VAL A 111 5.49 3.54 28.77
N VAL A 112 5.16 4.40 29.73
CA VAL A 112 4.21 5.50 29.60
C VAL A 112 4.95 6.80 29.89
N SER A 113 4.89 7.77 28.98
CA SER A 113 5.50 9.09 29.16
C SER A 113 4.88 9.83 30.36
N ALA A 114 5.62 10.81 30.89
CA ALA A 114 5.17 11.60 32.05
C ALA A 114 3.89 12.38 31.77
N ASP A 115 3.70 12.83 30.52
CA ASP A 115 2.50 13.54 30.05
C ASP A 115 1.36 12.59 29.62
N GLU A 116 1.58 11.27 29.73
CA GLU A 116 0.67 10.20 29.32
C GLU A 116 0.27 10.18 27.83
N LYS A 117 0.87 11.04 27.00
CA LYS A 117 0.55 11.14 25.57
C LYS A 117 1.24 10.09 24.71
N THR A 118 2.32 9.51 25.21
CA THR A 118 3.08 8.47 24.50
C THR A 118 3.09 7.19 25.32
N ILE A 119 2.72 6.08 24.68
CA ILE A 119 2.80 4.74 25.26
C ILE A 119 3.64 3.89 24.33
N SER A 120 4.63 3.17 24.87
CA SER A 120 5.42 2.19 24.12
C SER A 120 5.36 0.85 24.82
N ILE A 121 5.05 -0.22 24.09
CA ILE A 121 4.98 -1.59 24.59
C ILE A 121 5.96 -2.41 23.77
N LYS A 122 6.94 -3.02 24.42
CA LYS A 122 7.87 -3.98 23.83
C LYS A 122 7.44 -5.38 24.27
N PHE A 123 7.00 -6.19 23.33
CA PHE A 123 6.54 -7.54 23.56
C PHE A 123 7.73 -8.51 23.66
N PHE A 124 7.48 -9.68 24.25
CA PHE A 124 8.49 -10.72 24.45
C PHE A 124 8.99 -11.34 23.13
N ASN A 125 8.16 -11.32 22.08
CA ASN A 125 8.52 -11.77 20.73
C ASN A 125 9.38 -10.75 19.96
N GLY A 126 9.68 -9.60 20.57
CA GLY A 126 10.46 -8.52 19.97
C GLY A 126 9.62 -7.42 19.33
N ASP A 127 8.32 -7.63 19.13
CA ASP A 127 7.43 -6.63 18.55
C ASP A 127 7.36 -5.37 19.42
N VAL A 128 7.06 -4.24 18.79
CA VAL A 128 6.91 -2.96 19.49
C VAL A 128 5.64 -2.26 19.05
N LYS A 129 4.74 -1.96 19.98
CA LYS A 129 3.56 -1.12 19.76
C LYS A 129 3.75 0.24 20.41
N ARG A 130 3.46 1.32 19.68
CA ARG A 130 3.50 2.69 20.18
C ARG A 130 2.20 3.43 19.89
N VAL A 131 1.78 4.24 20.84
CA VAL A 131 0.75 5.26 20.65
C VAL A 131 1.44 6.60 20.80
N LEU A 132 1.30 7.45 19.79
CA LEU A 132 1.92 8.77 19.71
C LEU A 132 0.95 9.88 20.14
N PRO A 133 1.44 11.08 20.50
CA PRO A 133 0.60 12.20 20.94
C PRO A 133 -0.43 12.69 19.94
N ASP A 134 -0.23 12.41 18.65
CA ASP A 134 -1.15 12.76 17.56
C ASP A 134 -2.11 11.62 17.20
N ASN A 135 -2.30 10.69 18.14
CA ASN A 135 -3.16 9.50 18.01
C ASN A 135 -2.73 8.51 16.93
N ARG A 136 -1.53 8.64 16.34
CA ARG A 136 -0.97 7.58 15.50
C ARG A 136 -0.61 6.36 16.34
N MET A 137 -0.97 5.19 15.84
CA MET A 137 -0.54 3.91 16.39
C MET A 137 0.53 3.32 15.47
N VAL A 138 1.70 2.99 16.00
CA VAL A 138 2.80 2.37 15.25
C VAL A 138 3.05 0.98 15.82
N TYR A 139 2.96 -0.05 15.00
CA TYR A 139 3.28 -1.42 15.37
C TYR A 139 4.46 -1.91 14.52
N TYR A 140 5.54 -2.32 15.16
CA TYR A 140 6.70 -2.92 14.52
C TYR A 140 6.69 -4.43 14.78
N TYR A 141 6.66 -5.20 13.70
CA TYR A 141 6.76 -6.65 13.71
C TYR A 141 8.23 -7.05 13.57
N ALA A 142 8.80 -7.66 14.62
CA ALA A 142 10.24 -7.92 14.66
C ALA A 142 10.66 -9.03 13.70
N GLU A 143 9.88 -10.09 13.58
CA GLU A 143 10.21 -11.23 12.72
C GLU A 143 10.23 -10.85 11.23
N SER A 144 9.21 -10.12 10.77
CA SER A 144 9.10 -9.66 9.38
C SER A 144 9.79 -8.33 9.09
N GLN A 145 10.31 -7.66 10.13
CA GLN A 145 10.89 -6.31 10.06
C GLN A 145 9.94 -5.31 9.37
N THR A 146 8.64 -5.44 9.62
CA THR A 146 7.60 -4.61 9.01
C THR A 146 7.08 -3.59 10.01
N THR A 147 6.91 -2.33 9.58
CA THR A 147 6.25 -1.30 10.39
C THR A 147 4.85 -1.08 9.86
N HIS A 148 3.86 -1.09 10.74
CA HIS A 148 2.46 -0.78 10.43
C HIS A 148 2.02 0.43 11.24
N THR A 149 1.68 1.51 10.56
CA THR A 149 1.17 2.74 11.15
C THR A 149 -0.30 2.93 10.83
N THR A 150 -1.14 3.06 11.86
CA THR A 150 -2.55 3.45 11.74
C THR A 150 -2.70 4.92 12.13
N PHE A 151 -3.27 5.73 11.25
CA PHE A 151 -3.51 7.15 11.44
C PHE A 151 -4.92 7.40 11.99
N ALA A 152 -5.13 8.55 12.65
CA ALA A 152 -6.42 8.93 13.21
C ALA A 152 -7.56 9.03 12.17
N ASN A 153 -7.24 9.28 10.90
CA ASN A 153 -8.21 9.31 9.81
C ASN A 153 -8.53 7.92 9.23
N GLY A 154 -7.98 6.85 9.80
CA GLY A 154 -8.17 5.47 9.34
C GLY A 154 -7.23 5.02 8.22
N LEU A 155 -6.32 5.88 7.74
CA LEU A 155 -5.26 5.45 6.82
C LEU A 155 -4.33 4.46 7.53
N GLU A 156 -4.04 3.34 6.90
CA GLU A 156 -3.00 2.41 7.33
C GLU A 156 -1.82 2.46 6.36
N VAL A 157 -0.60 2.45 6.90
CA VAL A 157 0.64 2.42 6.13
C VAL A 157 1.51 1.26 6.61
N LEU A 158 1.85 0.34 5.72
CA LEU A 158 2.78 -0.76 5.96
C LEU A 158 4.08 -0.51 5.22
N GLU A 159 5.20 -0.57 5.93
CA GLU A 159 6.55 -0.39 5.41
C GLU A 159 7.33 -1.69 5.58
N PHE A 160 7.79 -2.25 4.47
CA PHE A 160 8.46 -3.55 4.41
C PHE A 160 9.98 -3.39 4.28
N PRO A 161 10.78 -4.40 4.69
CA PRO A 161 12.24 -4.33 4.65
C PRO A 161 12.83 -4.22 3.24
N ASN A 162 12.07 -4.59 2.20
CA ASN A 162 12.47 -4.43 0.81
C ASN A 162 12.23 -3.01 0.25
N ASN A 163 11.84 -2.04 1.09
CA ASN A 163 11.39 -0.69 0.72
C ASN A 163 10.05 -0.64 -0.02
N GLN A 164 9.27 -1.73 -0.04
CA GLN A 164 7.88 -1.66 -0.45
C GLN A 164 7.08 -0.91 0.62
N VAL A 165 6.14 -0.07 0.17
CA VAL A 165 5.20 0.64 1.03
C VAL A 165 3.78 0.36 0.55
N GLU A 166 2.90 -0.09 1.44
CA GLU A 166 1.47 -0.23 1.17
C GLU A 166 0.70 0.80 1.98
N LYS A 167 -0.21 1.54 1.31
CA LYS A 167 -1.19 2.41 1.95
C LYS A 167 -2.57 1.81 1.75
N ARG A 168 -3.34 1.68 2.82
CA ARG A 168 -4.74 1.23 2.78
C ARG A 168 -5.62 2.37 3.26
N PHE A 169 -6.49 2.83 2.38
CA PHE A 169 -7.36 3.96 2.61
C PHE A 169 -8.70 3.50 3.22
N PRO A 170 -9.37 4.35 4.02
CA PRO A 170 -10.67 4.01 4.64
C PRO A 170 -11.78 3.68 3.64
N ASP A 171 -11.68 4.15 2.41
CA ASP A 171 -12.64 3.89 1.32
C ASP A 171 -12.40 2.53 0.63
N GLY A 172 -11.42 1.76 1.08
CA GLY A 172 -11.04 0.46 0.53
C GLY A 172 -10.02 0.53 -0.61
N GLN A 173 -9.57 1.72 -1.01
CA GLN A 173 -8.47 1.84 -1.96
C GLN A 173 -7.15 1.35 -1.33
N ILE A 174 -6.32 0.69 -2.12
CA ILE A 174 -4.97 0.27 -1.72
C ILE A 174 -3.97 0.87 -2.71
N GLU A 175 -2.88 1.46 -2.22
CA GLU A 175 -1.76 1.94 -3.02
C GLU A 175 -0.49 1.22 -2.59
N ILE A 176 0.18 0.56 -3.53
CA ILE A 176 1.42 -0.19 -3.31
C ILE A 176 2.52 0.54 -4.07
N THR A 177 3.55 1.00 -3.37
CA THR A 177 4.79 1.50 -3.97
C THR A 177 5.83 0.41 -3.87
N PHE A 178 6.29 -0.07 -5.02
CA PHE A 178 7.31 -1.11 -5.13
C PHE A 178 8.73 -0.53 -5.04
N PRO A 179 9.75 -1.37 -4.78
CA PRO A 179 11.14 -0.91 -4.65
C PRO A 179 11.71 -0.26 -5.93
N ASP A 180 11.14 -0.59 -7.09
CA ASP A 180 11.51 0.00 -8.39
C ASP A 180 10.78 1.33 -8.68
N GLN A 181 10.07 1.88 -7.69
CA GLN A 181 9.22 3.06 -7.77
C GLN A 181 7.96 2.90 -8.62
N THR A 182 7.63 1.67 -9.06
CA THR A 182 6.32 1.38 -9.64
C THR A 182 5.25 1.57 -8.57
N VAL A 183 4.15 2.24 -8.93
CA VAL A 183 3.02 2.47 -8.03
C VAL A 183 1.79 1.74 -8.57
N LYS A 184 1.26 0.78 -7.83
CA LYS A 184 0.00 0.08 -8.16
C LYS A 184 -1.10 0.55 -7.22
N LYS A 185 -2.19 1.04 -7.78
CA LYS A 185 -3.43 1.41 -7.09
C LYS A 185 -4.49 0.37 -7.39
N ILE A 186 -5.14 -0.12 -6.35
CA ILE A 186 -6.28 -1.02 -6.41
C ILE A 186 -7.45 -0.24 -5.84
N MET A 187 -8.41 0.08 -6.69
CA MET A 187 -9.60 0.83 -6.31
C MET A 187 -10.62 -0.09 -5.62
N SER A 188 -11.51 0.48 -4.81
CA SER A 188 -12.54 -0.29 -4.09
C SER A 188 -13.53 -1.03 -5.00
N ASN A 189 -13.68 -0.61 -6.25
CA ASN A 189 -14.47 -1.30 -7.27
C ASN A 189 -13.72 -2.46 -7.96
N GLY A 190 -12.46 -2.74 -7.59
CA GLY A 190 -11.63 -3.79 -8.18
C GLY A 190 -10.85 -3.38 -9.44
N CYS A 191 -11.01 -2.14 -9.94
CA CYS A 191 -10.16 -1.64 -11.01
C CYS A 191 -8.73 -1.38 -10.48
N GLU A 192 -7.74 -1.64 -11.32
CA GLU A 192 -6.33 -1.46 -10.99
C GLU A 192 -5.68 -0.41 -11.90
N GLU A 193 -4.80 0.43 -11.35
CA GLU A 193 -3.95 1.35 -12.11
C GLU A 193 -2.49 1.19 -11.66
N THR A 194 -1.58 0.95 -12.61
CA THR A 194 -0.14 0.86 -12.35
C THR A 194 0.58 1.98 -13.09
N LEU A 195 1.32 2.81 -12.35
CA LEU A 195 2.26 3.80 -12.87
C LEU A 195 3.67 3.23 -12.78
N PHE A 196 4.31 3.02 -13.93
CA PHE A 196 5.68 2.54 -14.00
C PHE A 196 6.68 3.71 -13.94
N ALA A 197 7.91 3.43 -13.51
CA ALA A 197 8.98 4.41 -13.40
C ALA A 197 9.33 5.14 -14.71
N ASP A 198 9.05 4.53 -15.88
CA ASP A 198 9.27 5.16 -17.18
C ASP A 198 8.13 6.09 -17.63
N GLY A 199 7.08 6.25 -16.80
CA GLY A 199 5.90 7.06 -17.08
C GLY A 199 4.78 6.31 -17.82
N THR A 200 4.96 5.02 -18.11
CA THR A 200 3.88 4.18 -18.63
C THR A 200 2.79 4.03 -17.58
N VAL A 201 1.53 4.15 -18.00
CA VAL A 201 0.35 3.93 -17.14
C VAL A 201 -0.43 2.75 -17.69
N GLN A 202 -0.66 1.73 -16.87
CA GLN A 202 -1.52 0.60 -17.19
C GLN A 202 -2.76 0.64 -16.31
N ARG A 203 -3.95 0.55 -16.91
CA ARG A 203 -5.23 0.40 -16.20
C ARG A 203 -5.86 -0.92 -16.55
N THR A 204 -6.32 -1.65 -15.56
CA THR A 204 -7.05 -2.91 -15.73
C THR A 204 -8.45 -2.73 -15.15
N GLU A 205 -9.46 -2.88 -16.00
CA GLU A 205 -10.85 -2.84 -15.62
C GLU A 205 -11.31 -4.19 -15.04
N ILE A 206 -12.41 -4.20 -14.30
CA ILE A 206 -12.97 -5.40 -13.67
C ILE A 206 -13.32 -6.52 -14.66
N ASN A 207 -13.60 -6.17 -15.92
CA ASN A 207 -13.88 -7.14 -17.00
C ASN A 207 -12.60 -7.75 -17.60
N GLY A 208 -11.42 -7.43 -17.06
CA GLY A 208 -10.11 -7.88 -17.55
C GLY A 208 -9.55 -7.06 -18.71
N GLN A 209 -10.28 -6.07 -19.23
CA GLN A 209 -9.76 -5.16 -20.25
C GLN A 209 -8.61 -4.34 -19.67
N THR A 210 -7.49 -4.31 -20.37
CA THR A 210 -6.32 -3.53 -19.97
C THR A 210 -6.08 -2.40 -20.97
N VAL A 211 -5.83 -1.19 -20.49
CA VAL A 211 -5.42 -0.03 -21.29
C VAL A 211 -4.04 0.41 -20.83
N ILE A 212 -3.07 0.48 -21.74
CA ILE A 212 -1.71 0.93 -21.48
C ILE A 212 -1.49 2.25 -22.23
N VAL A 213 -1.05 3.28 -21.54
CA VAL A 213 -0.67 4.58 -22.13
C VAL A 213 0.82 4.76 -21.95
N PHE A 214 1.53 4.90 -23.06
CA PHE A 214 2.98 5.11 -23.07
C PHE A 214 3.33 6.60 -23.02
N PRO A 215 4.51 6.97 -22.51
CA PRO A 215 4.96 8.36 -22.44
C PRO A 215 4.99 9.08 -23.80
N ASN A 216 5.19 8.32 -24.89
CA ASN A 216 5.20 8.85 -26.25
C ASN A 216 3.79 9.11 -26.84
N GLY A 217 2.74 9.01 -26.03
CA GLY A 217 1.34 9.21 -26.43
C GLY A 217 0.70 8.01 -27.13
N GLN A 218 1.42 6.90 -27.33
CA GLN A 218 0.81 5.68 -27.84
C GLN A 218 -0.09 5.06 -26.78
N ARG A 219 -1.18 4.43 -27.22
CA ARG A 219 -2.12 3.72 -26.36
C ARG A 219 -2.31 2.29 -26.85
N GLU A 220 -2.22 1.32 -25.97
CA GLU A 220 -2.61 -0.06 -26.23
C GLU A 220 -3.88 -0.42 -25.44
N THR A 221 -4.77 -1.20 -26.04
CA THR A 221 -5.94 -1.79 -25.40
C THR A 221 -5.90 -3.29 -25.62
N HIS A 222 -5.86 -4.05 -24.53
CA HIS A 222 -5.91 -5.52 -24.55
C HIS A 222 -7.29 -5.93 -24.05
N THR A 223 -8.00 -6.70 -24.86
CA THR A 223 -9.28 -7.34 -24.52
C THR A 223 -9.12 -8.85 -24.68
N MET A 224 -10.15 -9.62 -24.36
CA MET A 224 -10.18 -11.05 -24.66
C MET A 224 -10.08 -11.32 -26.17
N ASN A 225 -10.66 -10.45 -27.00
CA ASN A 225 -10.84 -10.71 -28.43
C ASN A 225 -9.73 -10.11 -29.32
N TYR A 226 -9.06 -9.06 -28.83
CA TYR A 226 -8.06 -8.34 -29.61
C TYR A 226 -7.07 -7.54 -28.76
N LYS A 227 -5.95 -7.19 -29.39
CA LYS A 227 -4.99 -6.17 -28.96
C LYS A 227 -4.97 -5.04 -29.97
N LYS A 228 -5.26 -3.83 -29.52
CA LYS A 228 -5.30 -2.62 -30.35
C LYS A 228 -4.20 -1.65 -29.92
N ARG A 229 -3.43 -1.11 -30.85
CA ARG A 229 -2.42 -0.07 -30.63
C ARG A 229 -2.78 1.18 -31.43
N GLU A 230 -2.89 2.30 -30.75
CA GLU A 230 -3.21 3.61 -31.29
C GLU A 230 -1.96 4.47 -31.24
N TYR A 231 -1.58 5.05 -32.37
CA TYR A 231 -0.40 5.87 -32.52
C TYR A 231 -0.79 7.36 -32.55
N PRO A 232 0.08 8.27 -32.06
CA PRO A 232 -0.17 9.71 -32.08
C PRO A 232 -0.48 10.28 -33.47
N ASN A 233 0.05 9.65 -34.52
CA ASN A 233 -0.20 10.06 -35.91
C ASN A 233 -1.61 9.67 -36.41
N GLY A 234 -2.48 9.10 -35.57
CA GLY A 234 -3.83 8.64 -35.90
C GLY A 234 -3.90 7.23 -36.51
N THR A 235 -2.77 6.55 -36.70
CA THR A 235 -2.76 5.15 -37.14
C THR A 235 -3.24 4.25 -36.01
N VAL A 236 -4.07 3.26 -36.34
CA VAL A 236 -4.54 2.24 -35.40
C VAL A 236 -4.22 0.86 -35.96
N LYS A 237 -3.60 0.01 -35.14
CA LYS A 237 -3.33 -1.39 -35.45
C LYS A 237 -4.10 -2.30 -34.52
N THR A 238 -4.87 -3.24 -35.04
CA THR A 238 -5.61 -4.23 -34.26
C THR A 238 -5.16 -5.63 -34.64
N ILE A 239 -4.82 -6.46 -33.66
CA ILE A 239 -4.53 -7.88 -33.82
C ILE A 239 -5.62 -8.64 -33.09
N TYR A 240 -6.39 -9.44 -33.82
CA TYR A 240 -7.47 -10.25 -33.28
C TYR A 240 -6.96 -11.62 -32.81
N GLU A 241 -7.76 -12.32 -32.02
CA GLU A 241 -7.44 -13.65 -31.48
C GLU A 241 -7.22 -14.70 -32.58
N ASP A 242 -7.94 -14.60 -33.70
CA ASP A 242 -7.79 -15.46 -34.88
C ASP A 242 -6.46 -15.22 -35.65
N GLY A 243 -5.69 -14.20 -35.26
CA GLY A 243 -4.44 -13.80 -35.89
C GLY A 243 -4.57 -12.77 -37.01
N ARG A 244 -5.81 -12.39 -37.39
CA ARG A 244 -6.07 -11.31 -38.34
C ARG A 244 -5.49 -10.01 -37.82
N GLN A 245 -4.92 -9.22 -38.73
CA GLN A 245 -4.33 -7.92 -38.42
C GLN A 245 -4.97 -6.83 -39.26
N GLU A 246 -5.38 -5.76 -38.61
CA GLU A 246 -5.90 -4.56 -39.27
C GLU A 246 -4.98 -3.39 -39.00
N THR A 247 -4.70 -2.59 -40.03
CA THR A 247 -4.06 -1.28 -39.91
C THR A 247 -4.94 -0.24 -40.56
N LYS A 248 -5.54 0.64 -39.75
CA LYS A 248 -6.27 1.82 -40.21
C LYS A 248 -5.33 3.02 -40.11
N TYR A 249 -5.02 3.63 -41.25
CA TYR A 249 -4.19 4.82 -41.32
C TYR A 249 -5.02 6.07 -41.02
N SER A 250 -4.35 7.18 -40.69
CA SER A 250 -5.00 8.45 -40.37
C SER A 250 -5.76 9.07 -41.55
N ASN A 251 -5.37 8.74 -42.79
CA ASN A 251 -6.08 9.14 -44.00
C ASN A 251 -7.32 8.27 -44.31
N GLY A 252 -7.67 7.31 -43.45
CA GLY A 252 -8.80 6.40 -43.64
C GLY A 252 -8.48 5.12 -44.42
N ARG A 253 -7.28 4.98 -45.02
CA ARG A 253 -6.86 3.74 -45.69
C ARG A 253 -6.89 2.58 -44.69
N LEU A 254 -7.46 1.46 -45.10
CA LEU A 254 -7.53 0.23 -44.31
C LEU A 254 -6.75 -0.88 -45.01
N ARG A 255 -5.87 -1.53 -44.26
CA ARG A 255 -5.21 -2.77 -44.67
C ARG A 255 -5.57 -3.90 -43.72
N VAL A 256 -6.01 -5.02 -44.28
CA VAL A 256 -6.34 -6.24 -43.50
C VAL A 256 -5.44 -7.37 -43.98
N LYS A 257 -4.82 -8.07 -43.04
CA LYS A 257 -3.99 -9.26 -43.30
C LYS A 257 -4.52 -10.47 -42.56
N ASP A 258 -4.35 -11.65 -43.14
CA ASP A 258 -4.58 -12.92 -42.45
C ASP A 258 -3.49 -13.21 -41.40
N LYS A 259 -3.63 -14.34 -40.71
CA LYS A 259 -2.68 -14.82 -39.69
C LYS A 259 -1.26 -15.06 -40.24
N GLN A 260 -1.15 -15.40 -41.53
CA GLN A 260 0.11 -15.66 -42.23
C GLN A 260 0.77 -14.37 -42.73
N GLY A 261 0.07 -13.24 -42.67
CA GLY A 261 0.54 -11.93 -43.11
C GLY A 261 0.23 -11.60 -44.56
N ASN A 262 -0.56 -12.43 -45.26
CA ASN A 262 -1.02 -12.15 -46.62
C ASN A 262 -2.06 -11.03 -46.59
N LEU A 263 -1.99 -10.12 -47.57
CA LEU A 263 -2.91 -9.00 -47.69
C LEU A 263 -4.26 -9.48 -48.21
N LEU A 264 -5.33 -9.27 -47.44
CA LEU A 264 -6.71 -9.61 -47.81
C LEU A 264 -7.47 -8.41 -48.37
N ILE A 265 -7.22 -7.22 -47.82
CA ILE A 265 -7.92 -5.98 -48.19
C ILE A 265 -6.90 -4.83 -48.15
N ASP A 266 -6.94 -3.96 -49.16
CA ASP A 266 -6.26 -2.66 -49.17
C ASP A 266 -7.15 -1.60 -49.84
N THR A 267 -7.66 -0.63 -49.08
CA THR A 267 -8.55 0.41 -49.64
C THR A 267 -7.78 1.58 -50.27
N GLY A 268 -6.45 1.49 -50.34
CA GLY A 268 -5.60 2.52 -50.94
C GLY A 268 -5.11 2.18 -52.35
N GLU A 269 -5.40 0.98 -52.84
CA GLU A 269 -5.24 0.63 -54.25
C GLU A 269 -6.53 1.05 -54.97
N THR A 270 -6.42 2.11 -55.77
CA THR A 270 -7.35 2.36 -56.87
C THR A 270 -6.84 1.54 -58.05
N ASP A 271 -7.65 0.62 -58.55
CA ASP A 271 -7.43 -0.08 -59.83
C ASP A 271 -7.27 0.91 -61.00
#